data_AF-A0A504JLG5-F1
#
_entry.id   AF-A0A504JLG5-F1
#
_cell.length_a   1.000
_cell.length_b   1.000
_cell.length_c   1.000
_cell.angle_alpha   90.00
_cell.angle_beta   90.00
_cell.angle_gamma   90.00
#
_symmetry.space_group_name_H-M   'P 1'
#
loop_
_entity.id
_entity.type
_entity.pdbx_description
1 polymer ?
#
loop_
_entity_poly.entity_id
_entity_poly.type
_entity_poly.pdbx_seq_one_letter_code
_entity_poly.pdbx_strand_id
1 'polypeptide(L)'
;MWLRRQSTKYRNHPDSFNKEIKKSLDNLIPILGYDWKLMTKPKPKIRTIEESVTILINLLKKDKEITQRLRSFLFRAKKKYAKDPNSFSTSDIKLLDSLNPYLDQPWNHYQKGVQEPKSILERAKEIKTTLKAKENLSSYNKSWLIKIRRNYRNLIVTYSKNELKALNELTPYLSYDWRIYKKERELDEFLKKIIHSKKPITKAQLRFLKTRGITFDDEQSTVSPETLKKLQSLNEQLGTDQNLIIDDKRTFDFKIASIAISLSKELGISKTQKKWLQFQANLFLENKKDFSEIEIIKLDSLNVLLGKKWTDV
;
A
#
# COMPACT_ATOMS: atom_id res chain seq x y z
N MET A 1 -1.49 -6.92 -15.07
CA MET A 1 -2.71 -7.45 -14.39
C MET A 1 -3.48 -8.48 -15.23
N TRP A 2 -3.56 -8.34 -16.56
CA TRP A 2 -4.31 -9.25 -17.44
C TRP A 2 -3.82 -10.70 -17.44
N LEU A 3 -2.50 -10.95 -17.61
CA LEU A 3 -1.91 -12.30 -17.56
C LEU A 3 -2.27 -13.07 -16.27
N ARG A 4 -2.30 -12.35 -15.13
CA ARG A 4 -2.71 -12.92 -13.83
C ARG A 4 -4.15 -13.43 -13.85
N ARG A 5 -5.06 -12.68 -14.46
CA ARG A 5 -6.47 -13.07 -14.59
C ARG A 5 -6.61 -14.29 -15.50
N GLN A 6 -5.86 -14.34 -16.61
CA GLN A 6 -5.88 -15.50 -17.51
C GLN A 6 -5.34 -16.76 -16.85
N SER A 7 -4.21 -16.68 -16.14
CA SER A 7 -3.69 -17.80 -15.35
C SER A 7 -4.70 -18.30 -14.31
N THR A 8 -5.35 -17.40 -13.57
CA THR A 8 -6.37 -17.79 -12.59
C THR A 8 -7.56 -18.47 -13.26
N LYS A 9 -8.05 -17.93 -14.38
CA LYS A 9 -9.13 -18.55 -15.16
C LYS A 9 -8.75 -19.96 -15.64
N TYR A 10 -7.56 -20.10 -16.22
CA TYR A 10 -7.06 -21.39 -16.71
C TYR A 10 -6.91 -22.42 -15.59
N ARG A 11 -6.36 -22.03 -14.43
CA ARG A 11 -6.19 -22.94 -13.29
C ARG A 11 -7.50 -23.39 -12.68
N ASN A 12 -8.50 -22.51 -12.62
CA ASN A 12 -9.81 -22.84 -12.06
C ASN A 12 -10.64 -23.70 -13.01
N HIS A 13 -10.50 -23.50 -14.32
CA HIS A 13 -11.28 -24.21 -15.33
C HIS A 13 -10.41 -24.53 -16.57
N PRO A 14 -9.52 -25.52 -16.49
CA PRO A 14 -8.60 -25.83 -17.58
C PRO A 14 -9.31 -26.34 -18.83
N ASP A 15 -10.38 -27.14 -18.65
CA ASP A 15 -11.08 -27.81 -19.76
C ASP A 15 -11.97 -26.87 -20.56
N SER A 16 -12.55 -25.86 -19.92
CA SER A 16 -13.39 -24.83 -20.56
C SER A 16 -12.61 -23.56 -20.92
N PHE A 17 -11.30 -23.53 -20.68
CA PHE A 17 -10.49 -22.38 -21.04
C PHE A 17 -10.36 -22.28 -22.57
N ASN A 18 -10.56 -21.08 -23.12
CA ASN A 18 -10.52 -20.84 -24.55
C ASN A 18 -9.17 -21.30 -25.15
N LYS A 19 -9.24 -22.24 -26.11
CA LYS A 19 -8.07 -22.89 -26.72
C LYS A 19 -7.20 -21.94 -27.54
N GLU A 20 -7.79 -20.96 -28.20
CA GLU A 20 -7.06 -19.96 -29.00
C GLU A 20 -6.28 -18.99 -28.12
N ILE A 21 -6.90 -18.53 -27.03
CA ILE A 21 -6.24 -17.71 -26.01
C ILE A 21 -5.11 -18.50 -25.36
N LYS A 22 -5.33 -19.78 -25.03
CA LYS A 22 -4.28 -20.66 -24.49
C LYS A 22 -3.09 -20.76 -25.44
N LYS A 23 -3.33 -21.03 -26.72
CA LYS A 23 -2.28 -21.15 -27.75
C LYS A 23 -1.50 -19.84 -27.88
N SER A 24 -2.19 -18.71 -27.91
CA SER A 24 -1.56 -17.39 -27.98
C SER A 24 -0.69 -17.10 -26.75
N LEU A 25 -1.15 -17.49 -25.56
CA LEU A 25 -0.38 -17.33 -24.32
C LEU A 25 0.80 -18.30 -24.24
N ASP A 26 0.65 -19.54 -24.73
CA ASP A 26 1.74 -20.52 -24.79
C ASP A 26 2.85 -20.04 -25.76
N ASN A 27 2.49 -19.38 -26.86
CA ASN A 27 3.45 -18.74 -27.77
C ASN A 27 4.23 -17.58 -27.11
N LEU A 28 3.74 -17.00 -26.01
CA LEU A 28 4.48 -15.97 -25.27
C LEU A 28 5.51 -16.56 -24.30
N ILE A 29 5.53 -17.87 -24.06
CA ILE A 29 6.45 -18.50 -23.09
C ILE A 29 7.92 -18.18 -23.40
N PRO A 30 8.43 -18.27 -24.65
CA PRO A 30 9.82 -17.93 -24.95
C PRO A 30 10.17 -16.47 -24.64
N ILE A 31 9.22 -15.55 -24.85
CA ILE A 31 9.41 -14.11 -24.61
C ILE A 31 9.35 -13.80 -23.11
N LEU A 32 8.41 -14.41 -22.39
CA LEU A 32 8.23 -14.21 -20.96
C LEU A 32 9.39 -14.82 -20.16
N GLY A 33 9.97 -15.92 -20.65
CA GLY A 33 10.99 -16.70 -19.94
C GLY A 33 10.42 -17.50 -18.77
N TYR A 34 9.10 -17.71 -18.74
CA TYR A 34 8.40 -18.52 -17.75
C TYR A 34 7.00 -18.92 -18.25
N ASP A 35 6.47 -20.02 -17.70
CA ASP A 35 5.10 -20.45 -17.97
C ASP A 35 4.09 -19.51 -17.29
N TRP A 36 3.26 -18.85 -18.12
CA TRP A 36 2.22 -17.93 -17.66
C TRP A 36 1.20 -18.63 -16.73
N LYS A 37 1.02 -19.96 -16.85
CA LYS A 37 0.11 -20.75 -16.01
C LYS A 37 0.55 -20.71 -14.54
N LEU A 38 1.86 -20.71 -14.28
CA LEU A 38 2.46 -20.77 -12.94
C LEU A 38 2.51 -19.41 -12.23
N MET A 39 2.39 -18.30 -12.96
CA MET A 39 2.42 -16.90 -12.45
C MET A 39 3.63 -16.52 -11.59
N THR A 40 4.57 -17.42 -11.49
CA THR A 40 5.82 -17.28 -10.78
C THR A 40 6.88 -17.56 -11.82
N LYS A 41 7.78 -16.59 -12.01
CA LYS A 41 9.03 -16.90 -12.69
C LYS A 41 9.64 -18.08 -11.94
N PRO A 42 10.14 -19.12 -12.62
CA PRO A 42 10.87 -20.18 -11.94
C PRO A 42 11.87 -19.48 -11.04
N LYS A 43 11.84 -19.80 -9.74
CA LYS A 43 12.78 -19.19 -8.80
C LYS A 43 14.16 -19.41 -9.42
N PRO A 44 14.97 -18.36 -9.63
CA PRO A 44 16.27 -18.56 -10.23
C PRO A 44 16.98 -19.62 -9.40
N LYS A 45 17.52 -20.66 -10.05
CA LYS A 45 18.22 -21.76 -9.39
C LYS A 45 19.07 -21.16 -8.27
N ILE A 46 18.86 -21.63 -7.04
CA ILE A 46 19.65 -21.18 -5.90
C ILE A 46 21.05 -21.67 -6.21
N ARG A 47 21.96 -20.72 -6.44
CA ARG A 47 23.35 -21.07 -6.70
C ARG A 47 23.91 -21.75 -5.47
N THR A 48 24.66 -22.82 -5.68
CA THR A 48 25.45 -23.41 -4.59
C THR A 48 26.56 -22.45 -4.16
N ILE A 49 27.17 -22.72 -3.01
CA ILE A 49 28.34 -21.96 -2.55
C ILE A 49 29.45 -22.07 -3.60
N GLU A 50 29.72 -23.29 -4.08
CA GLU A 50 30.69 -23.58 -5.13
C GLU A 50 30.44 -22.81 -6.44
N GLU A 51 29.22 -22.84 -6.96
CA GLU A 51 28.84 -22.08 -8.17
C GLU A 51 29.08 -20.57 -7.95
N SER A 52 28.74 -20.05 -6.77
CA SER A 52 28.88 -18.63 -6.43
C SER A 52 30.34 -18.21 -6.28
N VAL A 53 31.16 -19.02 -5.61
CA VAL A 53 32.61 -18.83 -5.43
C VAL A 53 33.32 -18.86 -6.79
N THR A 54 33.03 -19.86 -7.62
CA THR A 54 33.65 -20.00 -8.95
C THR A 54 33.38 -18.78 -9.82
N ILE A 55 32.13 -18.29 -9.85
CA ILE A 55 31.78 -17.09 -10.60
C ILE A 55 32.49 -15.86 -10.03
N LEU A 56 32.57 -15.73 -8.70
CA LEU A 56 33.28 -14.62 -8.05
C LEU A 56 34.75 -14.59 -8.44
N ILE A 57 35.46 -15.71 -8.33
CA ILE A 57 36.88 -15.83 -8.72
C ILE A 57 37.06 -15.44 -10.19
N ASN A 58 36.20 -15.96 -11.08
CA ASN A 58 36.29 -15.67 -12.51
C ASN A 58 36.04 -14.19 -12.85
N LEU A 59 35.19 -13.49 -12.09
CA LEU A 59 34.97 -12.06 -12.27
C LEU A 59 36.15 -11.25 -11.71
N LEU A 60 36.62 -11.57 -10.50
CA LEU A 60 37.73 -10.88 -9.84
C LEU A 60 39.04 -11.04 -10.63
N LYS A 61 39.35 -12.23 -11.13
CA LYS A 61 40.51 -12.48 -12.01
C LYS A 61 40.52 -11.63 -13.28
N LYS A 62 39.34 -11.23 -13.76
CA LYS A 62 39.17 -10.44 -14.98
C LYS A 62 38.97 -8.95 -14.69
N ASP A 63 39.16 -8.53 -13.44
CA ASP A 63 38.87 -7.17 -12.95
C ASP A 63 37.47 -6.68 -13.35
N LYS A 64 36.48 -7.57 -13.29
CA LYS A 64 35.08 -7.26 -13.63
C LYS A 64 34.28 -6.94 -12.38
N GLU A 65 33.35 -6.01 -12.53
CA GLU A 65 32.47 -5.62 -11.43
C GLU A 65 31.62 -6.80 -10.92
N ILE A 66 31.66 -7.01 -9.61
CA ILE A 66 30.84 -8.03 -8.93
C ILE A 66 29.37 -7.58 -8.92
N THR A 67 28.48 -8.40 -9.49
CA THR A 67 27.03 -8.14 -9.48
C THR A 67 26.44 -8.01 -8.07
N GLN A 68 25.37 -7.23 -7.91
CA GLN A 68 24.68 -7.04 -6.62
C GLN A 68 24.25 -8.35 -5.95
N ARG A 69 23.90 -9.38 -6.75
CA ARG A 69 23.53 -10.71 -6.25
C ARG A 69 24.70 -11.43 -5.58
N LEU A 70 25.88 -11.37 -6.18
CA LEU A 70 27.11 -11.96 -5.63
C LEU A 70 27.62 -11.16 -4.42
N ARG A 71 27.53 -9.82 -4.44
CA ARG A 71 27.80 -8.99 -3.24
C ARG A 71 26.91 -9.38 -2.07
N SER A 72 25.61 -9.56 -2.34
CA SER A 72 24.64 -10.00 -1.33
C SER A 72 24.92 -11.42 -0.82
N PHE A 73 25.38 -12.32 -1.69
CA PHE A 73 25.83 -13.66 -1.30
C PHE A 73 27.01 -13.58 -0.33
N LEU A 74 28.08 -12.86 -0.69
CA LEU A 74 29.28 -12.72 0.14
C LEU A 74 28.96 -12.06 1.49
N PHE A 75 28.11 -11.02 1.47
CA PHE A 75 27.65 -10.37 2.70
C PHE A 75 26.86 -11.30 3.62
N ARG A 76 25.97 -12.13 3.06
CA ARG A 76 25.22 -13.12 3.85
C ARG A 76 26.14 -14.20 4.39
N ALA A 77 27.11 -14.67 3.61
CA ALA A 77 28.09 -15.64 4.04
C ALA A 77 28.92 -15.09 5.22
N LYS A 78 29.50 -13.89 5.05
CA LYS A 78 30.18 -13.10 6.11
C LYS A 78 29.36 -13.03 7.39
N LYS A 79 28.13 -12.54 7.27
CA LYS A 79 27.23 -12.33 8.42
C LYS A 79 26.85 -13.65 9.11
N LYS A 80 26.61 -14.71 8.33
CA LYS A 80 26.26 -16.03 8.85
C LYS A 80 27.44 -16.63 9.61
N TYR A 81 28.64 -16.57 9.02
CA TYR A 81 29.87 -17.07 9.64
C TYR A 81 30.21 -16.31 10.93
N ALA A 82 30.12 -14.98 10.91
CA ALA A 82 30.35 -14.16 12.11
C ALA A 82 29.36 -14.42 13.25
N LYS A 83 28.13 -14.88 12.95
CA LYS A 83 27.13 -15.25 13.96
C LYS A 83 27.37 -16.67 14.48
N ASP A 84 27.69 -17.60 13.59
CA ASP A 84 27.85 -19.01 13.90
C ASP A 84 28.84 -19.64 12.90
N PRO A 85 30.14 -19.72 13.25
CA PRO A 85 31.17 -20.29 12.37
C PRO A 85 30.90 -21.76 12.01
N ASN A 86 30.28 -22.52 12.91
CA ASN A 86 30.00 -23.95 12.73
C ASN A 86 28.85 -24.22 11.76
N SER A 87 28.16 -23.17 11.31
CA SER A 87 27.07 -23.27 10.33
C SER A 87 27.52 -23.53 8.89
N PHE A 88 28.83 -23.61 8.65
CA PHE A 88 29.46 -23.95 7.39
C PHE A 88 30.19 -25.29 7.52
N SER A 89 30.12 -26.11 6.47
CA SER A 89 30.96 -27.31 6.41
C SER A 89 32.43 -26.91 6.22
N THR A 90 33.35 -27.80 6.58
CA THR A 90 34.79 -27.61 6.32
C THR A 90 35.08 -27.44 4.83
N SER A 91 34.31 -28.10 3.95
CA SER A 91 34.37 -27.94 2.50
C SER A 91 33.96 -26.52 2.06
N ASP A 92 32.86 -25.99 2.60
CA ASP A 92 32.40 -24.64 2.28
C ASP A 92 33.39 -23.57 2.73
N ILE A 93 34.00 -23.75 3.91
CA ILE A 93 35.02 -22.83 4.42
C ILE A 93 36.24 -22.82 3.48
N LYS A 94 36.75 -24.00 3.08
CA LYS A 94 37.86 -24.10 2.13
C LYS A 94 37.53 -23.43 0.79
N LEU A 95 36.32 -23.64 0.28
CA LEU A 95 35.87 -22.98 -0.95
C LEU A 95 35.83 -21.46 -0.79
N LEU A 96 35.28 -20.95 0.32
CA LEU A 96 35.23 -19.52 0.55
C LEU A 96 36.63 -18.93 0.79
N ASP A 97 37.53 -19.64 1.48
CA ASP A 97 38.91 -19.21 1.70
C ASP A 97 39.70 -19.07 0.41
N SER A 98 39.34 -19.82 -0.63
CA SER A 98 39.91 -19.64 -1.98
C SER A 98 39.63 -18.26 -2.60
N LEU A 99 38.68 -17.49 -2.05
CA LEU A 99 38.42 -16.10 -2.46
C LEU A 99 39.44 -15.11 -1.87
N ASN A 100 40.08 -15.43 -0.74
CA ASN A 100 40.92 -14.48 0.00
C ASN A 100 42.03 -13.82 -0.85
N PRO A 101 42.71 -14.52 -1.78
CA PRO A 101 43.74 -13.90 -2.62
C PRO A 101 43.20 -12.83 -3.59
N TYR A 102 41.89 -12.80 -3.84
CA TYR A 102 41.24 -11.91 -4.81
C TYR A 102 40.43 -10.79 -4.16
N LEU A 103 40.42 -10.73 -2.82
CA LEU A 103 39.66 -9.74 -2.06
C LEU A 103 40.64 -8.86 -1.29
N ASP A 104 40.33 -7.57 -1.16
CA ASP A 104 41.14 -6.64 -0.34
C ASP A 104 41.19 -7.04 1.14
N GLN A 105 40.19 -7.81 1.58
CA GLN A 105 40.09 -8.33 2.95
C GLN A 105 39.59 -9.77 2.91
N PRO A 106 40.03 -10.62 3.87
CA PRO A 106 39.52 -11.98 3.99
C PRO A 106 37.99 -12.04 3.99
N TRP A 107 37.42 -13.04 3.31
CA TRP A 107 35.97 -13.16 3.20
C TRP A 107 35.34 -13.38 4.57
N ASN A 108 36.04 -13.98 5.54
CA ASN A 108 35.54 -14.21 6.89
C ASN A 108 35.66 -12.97 7.80
N HIS A 109 36.34 -11.92 7.34
CA HIS A 109 36.38 -10.63 8.03
C HIS A 109 35.04 -9.92 7.82
N TYR A 110 34.18 -10.03 8.83
CA TYR A 110 32.97 -9.23 8.94
C TYR A 110 33.29 -8.02 9.83
N GLN A 111 33.65 -6.91 9.19
CA GLN A 111 33.55 -5.62 9.87
C GLN A 111 32.08 -5.41 10.18
N LYS A 112 31.71 -5.56 11.45
CA LYS A 112 30.40 -5.21 11.96
C LYS A 112 30.30 -3.69 11.87
N GLY A 113 30.03 -3.16 10.68
CA GLY A 113 29.69 -1.76 10.42
C GLY A 113 28.34 -1.36 11.04
N VAL A 114 27.86 -2.14 12.01
CA VAL A 114 26.79 -1.74 12.90
C VAL A 114 27.46 -0.80 13.87
N GLN A 115 27.61 0.47 13.49
CA GLN A 115 27.49 1.52 14.49
C GLN A 115 26.30 1.13 15.33
N GLU A 116 26.53 0.93 16.63
CA GLU A 116 25.44 0.57 17.52
C GLU A 116 24.29 1.54 17.26
N PRO A 117 23.05 1.03 17.16
CA PRO A 117 21.93 1.89 16.84
C PRO A 117 21.89 2.98 17.91
N LYS A 118 22.26 4.21 17.52
CA LYS A 118 22.24 5.37 18.40
C LYS A 118 20.95 5.37 19.21
N SER A 119 21.05 5.72 20.49
CA SER A 119 19.88 5.85 21.34
C SER A 119 18.88 6.84 20.74
N ILE A 120 17.62 6.76 21.15
CA ILE A 120 16.59 7.70 20.65
C ILE A 120 17.00 9.15 20.96
N LEU A 121 17.60 9.39 22.13
CA LEU A 121 18.10 10.69 22.55
C LEU A 121 19.22 11.20 21.64
N GLU A 122 20.22 10.37 21.36
CA GLU A 122 21.34 10.72 20.47
C GLU A 122 20.85 11.02 19.06
N ARG A 123 19.94 10.19 18.53
CA ARG A 123 19.41 10.37 17.19
C ARG A 123 18.53 11.60 17.08
N ALA A 124 17.70 11.88 18.08
CA ALA A 124 16.91 13.11 18.14
C ALA A 124 17.83 14.34 18.21
N LYS A 125 18.92 14.30 18.99
CA LYS A 125 19.92 15.37 19.05
C LYS A 125 20.58 15.62 17.68
N GLU A 126 20.99 14.56 16.98
CA GLU A 126 21.56 14.64 15.63
C GLU A 126 20.58 15.26 14.61
N ILE A 127 19.31 14.82 14.64
CA ILE A 127 18.27 15.38 13.77
C ILE A 127 18.04 16.85 14.10
N LYS A 128 18.00 17.22 15.38
CA LYS A 128 17.84 18.61 15.83
C LYS A 128 18.99 19.48 15.35
N THR A 129 20.24 19.04 15.45
CA THR A 129 21.41 19.80 14.98
C THR A 129 21.38 19.98 13.46
N THR A 130 21.03 18.92 12.72
CA THR A 130 20.89 18.98 11.25
C THR A 130 19.81 19.99 10.83
N LEU A 131 18.63 19.94 11.47
CA LEU A 131 17.54 20.85 11.15
C LEU A 131 17.83 22.30 11.58
N LYS A 132 18.54 22.51 12.70
CA LYS A 132 19.01 23.83 13.13
C LYS A 132 19.93 24.48 12.10
N ALA A 133 20.79 23.69 11.46
CA ALA A 133 21.64 24.14 10.37
C ALA A 133 20.87 24.39 9.05
N LYS A 134 19.54 24.21 9.04
CA LYS A 134 18.67 24.27 7.84
C LYS A 134 19.07 23.24 6.77
N GLU A 135 19.74 22.16 7.17
CA GLU A 135 20.14 21.09 6.28
C GLU A 135 19.00 20.09 6.05
N ASN A 136 19.05 19.42 4.89
CA ASN A 136 18.11 18.36 4.57
C ASN A 136 18.42 17.08 5.35
N LEU A 137 17.41 16.51 6.01
CA LEU A 137 17.56 15.20 6.65
C LEU A 137 17.93 14.11 5.64
N SER A 138 18.89 13.27 6.02
CA SER A 138 19.27 12.06 5.29
C SER A 138 18.07 11.11 5.13
N SER A 139 18.12 10.25 4.11
CA SER A 139 17.09 9.21 3.90
C SER A 139 16.95 8.31 5.14
N TYR A 140 18.08 7.98 5.79
CA TYR A 140 18.12 7.22 7.02
C TYR A 140 17.36 7.91 8.16
N ASN A 141 17.61 9.19 8.43
CA ASN A 141 16.94 9.94 9.50
C ASN A 141 15.44 10.11 9.22
N LYS A 142 15.05 10.30 7.94
CA LYS A 142 13.63 10.30 7.52
C LYS A 142 12.96 8.97 7.81
N SER A 143 13.60 7.85 7.43
CA SER A 143 13.08 6.50 7.70
C SER A 143 13.00 6.20 9.19
N TRP A 144 13.97 6.66 9.97
CA TRP A 144 13.95 6.53 11.43
C TRP A 144 12.76 7.27 12.06
N LEU A 145 12.50 8.53 11.67
CA LEU A 145 11.33 9.29 12.16
C LEU A 145 10.00 8.60 11.81
N ILE A 146 9.89 8.04 10.59
CA ILE A 146 8.71 7.27 10.19
C ILE A 146 8.53 6.04 11.08
N LYS A 147 9.63 5.32 11.40
CA LYS A 147 9.60 4.15 12.28
C LYS A 147 9.16 4.53 13.70
N ILE A 148 9.75 5.58 14.27
CA ILE A 148 9.42 6.09 15.62
C ILE A 148 7.95 6.51 15.70
N ARG A 149 7.46 7.26 14.71
CA ARG A 149 6.04 7.63 14.61
C ARG A 149 5.12 6.42 14.60
N ARG A 150 5.42 5.44 13.76
CA ARG A 150 4.61 4.21 13.65
C ARG A 150 4.57 3.46 14.98
N ASN A 151 5.73 3.31 15.62
CA ASN A 151 5.84 2.64 16.91
C ASN A 151 5.05 3.39 18.00
N TYR A 152 5.08 4.72 17.99
CA TYR A 152 4.32 5.57 18.92
C TYR A 152 2.80 5.39 18.75
N ARG A 153 2.28 5.55 17.52
CA ARG A 153 0.82 5.48 17.28
C ARG A 153 0.24 4.09 17.49
N ASN A 154 1.00 3.06 17.16
CA ASN A 154 0.57 1.68 17.33
C ASN A 154 0.83 1.16 18.76
N LEU A 155 1.29 2.02 19.69
CA LEU A 155 1.62 1.66 21.07
C LEU A 155 2.57 0.45 21.16
N ILE A 156 3.44 0.27 20.16
CA ILE A 156 4.35 -0.89 20.07
C ILE A 156 5.48 -0.76 21.09
N VAL A 157 5.90 0.48 21.39
CA VAL A 157 7.01 0.79 22.30
C VAL A 157 6.58 1.89 23.24
N THR A 158 6.80 1.69 24.54
CA THR A 158 6.68 2.73 25.55
C THR A 158 7.96 3.58 25.52
N TYR A 159 7.80 4.87 25.25
CA TYR A 159 8.91 5.82 25.28
C TYR A 159 9.00 6.43 26.67
N SER A 160 10.21 6.56 27.19
CA SER A 160 10.46 7.30 28.43
C SER A 160 10.07 8.77 28.28
N LYS A 161 9.81 9.45 29.41
CA LYS A 161 9.49 10.88 29.43
C LYS A 161 10.58 11.73 28.76
N ASN A 162 11.85 11.34 28.92
CA ASN A 162 12.99 12.03 28.32
C ASN A 162 13.05 11.85 26.80
N GLU A 163 12.75 10.65 26.29
CA GLU A 163 12.69 10.39 24.85
C GLU A 163 11.54 11.16 24.19
N LEU A 164 10.36 11.17 24.81
CA LEU A 164 9.23 11.97 24.33
C LEU A 164 9.54 13.47 24.35
N LYS A 165 10.21 13.97 25.39
CA LYS A 165 10.67 15.36 25.45
C LYS A 165 11.62 15.67 24.29
N ALA A 166 12.65 14.83 24.06
CA ALA A 166 13.61 15.02 22.98
C ALA A 166 12.96 14.98 21.59
N LEU A 167 11.97 14.11 21.37
CA LEU A 167 11.22 14.05 20.12
C LEU A 167 10.31 15.27 19.92
N ASN A 168 9.63 15.72 20.98
CA ASN A 168 8.77 16.92 20.92
C ASN A 168 9.56 18.20 20.65
N GLU A 169 10.82 18.26 21.10
CA GLU A 169 11.73 19.36 20.75
C GLU A 169 12.07 19.43 19.26
N LEU A 170 11.78 18.41 18.45
CA LEU A 170 11.94 18.44 16.99
C LEU A 170 10.79 19.19 16.29
N THR A 171 9.62 19.28 16.90
CA THR A 171 8.40 19.84 16.28
C THR A 171 8.60 21.25 15.70
N PRO A 172 9.25 22.20 16.41
CA PRO A 172 9.48 23.54 15.86
C PRO A 172 10.36 23.53 14.59
N TYR A 173 11.31 22.59 14.50
CA TYR A 173 12.27 22.49 13.41
C TYR A 173 11.75 21.71 12.21
N LEU A 174 10.83 20.77 12.45
CA LEU A 174 10.16 20.03 11.38
C LEU A 174 9.05 20.87 10.73
N SER A 175 8.58 21.92 11.39
CA SER A 175 7.38 22.70 11.03
C SER A 175 6.08 21.87 11.05
N TYR A 176 6.11 20.70 11.68
CA TYR A 176 4.94 19.83 11.90
C TYR A 176 5.19 18.91 13.10
N ASP A 177 4.12 18.43 13.71
CA ASP A 177 4.21 17.44 14.79
C ASP A 177 4.74 16.11 14.23
N TRP A 178 5.86 15.63 14.76
CA TRP A 178 6.48 14.38 14.33
C TRP A 178 5.56 13.17 14.46
N ARG A 179 4.51 13.23 15.30
CA ARG A 179 3.51 12.18 15.51
C ARG A 179 2.52 12.04 14.35
N ILE A 180 2.34 13.08 13.53
CA ILE A 180 1.35 13.11 12.45
C ILE A 180 1.93 12.49 11.17
N TYR A 181 1.16 11.64 10.49
CA TYR A 181 1.58 11.08 9.21
C TYR A 181 1.58 12.14 8.12
N LYS A 182 2.48 12.00 7.13
CA LYS A 182 2.53 12.89 5.95
C LYS A 182 1.15 13.04 5.29
N LYS A 183 0.39 11.95 5.20
CA LYS A 183 -0.96 11.93 4.62
C LYS A 183 -1.97 12.81 5.38
N GLU A 184 -1.89 12.81 6.71
CA GLU A 184 -2.74 13.63 7.58
C GLU A 184 -2.31 15.10 7.53
N ARG A 185 -1.00 15.37 7.50
CA ARG A 185 -0.48 16.73 7.32
C ARG A 185 -0.91 17.35 5.99
N GLU A 186 -0.78 16.60 4.90
CA GLU A 186 -1.25 17.05 3.57
C GLU A 186 -2.73 17.38 3.59
N LEU A 187 -3.53 16.59 4.32
CA LEU A 187 -4.95 16.84 4.50
C LEU A 187 -5.18 18.11 5.33
N ASP A 188 -4.49 18.30 6.45
CA ASP A 188 -4.62 19.50 7.29
C ASP A 188 -4.25 20.78 6.54
N GLU A 189 -3.13 20.77 5.81
CA GLU A 189 -2.71 21.89 4.97
C GLU A 189 -3.73 22.18 3.88
N PHE A 190 -4.28 21.13 3.27
CA PHE A 190 -5.31 21.24 2.26
C PHE A 190 -6.61 21.83 2.82
N LEU A 191 -7.06 21.37 4.00
CA LEU A 191 -8.22 21.91 4.69
C LEU A 191 -8.01 23.38 5.07
N LYS A 192 -6.84 23.73 5.62
CA LYS A 192 -6.48 25.14 5.92
C LYS A 192 -6.57 26.03 4.68
N LYS A 193 -6.09 25.55 3.51
CA LYS A 193 -6.19 26.28 2.24
C LYS A 193 -7.64 26.47 1.80
N ILE A 194 -8.49 25.44 1.94
CA ILE A 194 -9.93 25.56 1.63
C ILE A 194 -10.58 26.62 2.52
N ILE A 195 -10.41 26.50 3.85
CA ILE A 195 -10.98 27.44 4.83
C ILE A 195 -10.55 28.87 4.53
N HIS A 196 -9.25 29.08 4.31
CA HIS A 196 -8.70 30.41 4.06
C HIS A 196 -9.18 31.01 2.72
N SER A 197 -9.45 30.16 1.72
CA SER A 197 -9.90 30.63 0.40
C SER A 197 -11.30 31.25 0.44
N LYS A 198 -12.14 30.90 1.43
CA LYS A 198 -13.56 31.28 1.53
C LYS A 198 -14.37 31.02 0.23
N LYS A 199 -13.90 30.09 -0.61
CA LYS A 199 -14.56 29.71 -1.87
C LYS A 199 -15.33 28.40 -1.69
N PRO A 200 -16.40 28.17 -2.48
CA PRO A 200 -17.07 26.87 -2.52
C PRO A 200 -16.09 25.73 -2.86
N ILE A 201 -16.28 24.57 -2.23
CA ILE A 201 -15.44 23.40 -2.47
C ILE A 201 -15.67 22.89 -3.90
N THR A 202 -14.60 22.85 -4.69
CA THR A 202 -14.65 22.35 -6.07
C THR A 202 -14.79 20.82 -6.13
N LYS A 203 -15.27 20.29 -7.27
CA LYS A 203 -15.35 18.84 -7.52
C LYS A 203 -14.01 18.12 -7.39
N ALA A 204 -12.90 18.77 -7.73
CA ALA A 204 -11.56 18.21 -7.57
C ALA A 204 -11.17 18.10 -6.09
N GLN A 205 -11.50 19.11 -5.29
CA GLN A 205 -11.26 19.11 -3.85
C GLN A 205 -12.11 18.05 -3.13
N LEU A 206 -13.40 17.92 -3.50
CA LEU A 206 -14.27 16.84 -3.01
C LEU A 206 -13.70 15.46 -3.34
N ARG A 207 -13.20 15.25 -4.57
CA ARG A 207 -12.54 13.97 -4.94
C ARG A 207 -11.32 13.71 -4.06
N PHE A 208 -10.47 14.71 -3.82
CA PHE A 208 -9.30 14.57 -2.94
C PHE A 208 -9.72 14.13 -1.53
N LEU A 209 -10.72 14.77 -0.93
CA LEU A 209 -11.26 14.42 0.39
C LEU A 209 -11.80 12.99 0.42
N LYS A 210 -12.58 12.59 -0.60
CA LYS A 210 -13.08 11.21 -0.74
C LYS A 210 -11.94 10.18 -0.81
N THR A 211 -10.85 10.46 -1.54
CA THR A 211 -9.69 9.55 -1.57
C THR A 211 -8.97 9.39 -0.23
N ARG A 212 -9.23 10.30 0.71
CA ARG A 212 -8.68 10.27 2.08
C ARG A 212 -9.69 9.73 3.10
N GLY A 213 -10.80 9.15 2.65
CA GLY A 213 -11.82 8.56 3.54
C GLY A 213 -12.70 9.60 4.23
N ILE A 214 -12.73 10.83 3.73
CA ILE A 214 -13.61 11.89 4.21
C ILE A 214 -14.84 11.88 3.32
N THR A 215 -15.95 11.42 3.89
CA THR A 215 -17.29 11.58 3.35
C THR A 215 -17.98 12.70 4.13
N PHE A 216 -18.88 13.43 3.46
CA PHE A 216 -19.67 14.50 4.08
C PHE A 216 -21.05 13.99 4.53
N ASP A 217 -21.23 12.67 4.53
CA ASP A 217 -22.43 12.02 5.03
C ASP A 217 -22.25 11.85 6.55
N ASP A 218 -23.22 12.32 7.34
CA ASP A 218 -23.09 12.57 8.79
C ASP A 218 -22.76 11.33 9.64
N GLU A 219 -22.76 10.11 9.09
CA GLU A 219 -22.76 8.88 9.90
C GLU A 219 -21.50 7.99 9.79
N GLN A 220 -20.53 8.24 8.90
CA GLN A 220 -19.38 7.31 8.74
C GLN A 220 -18.01 7.96 8.47
N SER A 221 -17.65 9.00 9.21
CA SER A 221 -16.31 9.62 9.11
C SER A 221 -15.25 8.84 9.91
N THR A 222 -14.19 8.38 9.24
CA THR A 222 -13.00 7.72 9.85
C THR A 222 -11.96 8.71 10.40
N VAL A 223 -12.32 9.98 10.53
CA VAL A 223 -11.40 11.09 10.83
C VAL A 223 -11.43 11.41 12.32
N SER A 224 -10.35 11.98 12.86
CA SER A 224 -10.30 12.37 14.28
C SER A 224 -11.44 13.35 14.64
N PRO A 225 -11.99 13.28 15.86
CA PRO A 225 -13.09 14.16 16.30
C PRO A 225 -12.82 15.65 16.13
N GLU A 226 -11.56 16.08 16.30
CA GLU A 226 -11.15 17.48 16.08
C GLU A 226 -11.26 17.91 14.61
N THR A 227 -10.95 17.01 13.68
CA THR A 227 -11.08 17.28 12.25
C THR A 227 -12.53 17.29 11.83
N LEU A 228 -13.35 16.42 12.43
CA LEU A 228 -14.79 16.33 12.22
C LEU A 228 -15.47 17.63 12.67
N LYS A 229 -15.11 18.16 13.85
CA LYS A 229 -15.55 19.49 14.32
C LYS A 229 -15.14 20.63 13.38
N LYS A 230 -13.92 20.60 12.84
CA LYS A 230 -13.46 21.60 11.85
C LYS A 230 -14.23 21.51 10.53
N LEU A 231 -14.59 20.30 10.10
CA LEU A 231 -15.37 20.06 8.88
C LEU A 231 -16.84 20.46 9.05
N GLN A 232 -17.45 20.19 10.20
CA GLN A 232 -18.81 20.64 10.54
C GLN A 232 -18.89 22.17 10.56
N SER A 233 -17.95 22.84 11.23
CA SER A 233 -17.84 24.30 11.21
C SER A 233 -17.63 24.87 9.79
N LEU A 234 -16.93 24.13 8.93
CA LEU A 234 -16.74 24.46 7.51
C LEU A 234 -18.06 24.35 6.72
N ASN A 235 -18.87 23.34 7.02
CA ASN A 235 -20.16 23.10 6.37
C ASN A 235 -21.17 24.19 6.76
N GLU A 236 -21.18 24.58 8.03
CA GLU A 236 -21.99 25.69 8.56
C GLU A 236 -21.58 27.04 7.97
N GLN A 237 -20.27 27.28 7.79
CA GLN A 237 -19.75 28.56 7.26
C GLN A 237 -19.92 28.72 5.74
N LEU A 238 -19.94 27.63 4.98
CA LEU A 238 -19.95 27.70 3.52
C LEU A 238 -21.35 27.64 2.91
N GLY A 239 -22.40 27.38 3.71
CA GLY A 239 -23.78 27.27 3.24
C GLY A 239 -23.93 26.15 2.21
N THR A 240 -24.38 24.97 2.64
CA THR A 240 -24.65 23.87 1.71
C THR A 240 -25.78 24.26 0.75
N ASP A 241 -25.37 24.56 -0.48
CA ASP A 241 -26.24 24.69 -1.64
C ASP A 241 -27.03 23.38 -1.82
N GLN A 242 -28.36 23.45 -1.68
CA GLN A 242 -29.30 22.32 -1.77
C GLN A 242 -29.19 21.53 -3.10
N ASN A 243 -28.42 22.05 -4.06
CA ASN A 243 -28.05 21.38 -5.30
C ASN A 243 -27.19 20.11 -5.14
N LEU A 244 -26.70 19.77 -3.94
CA LEU A 244 -25.99 18.52 -3.66
C LEU A 244 -26.90 17.29 -3.53
N ILE A 245 -28.19 17.46 -3.25
CA ILE A 245 -29.19 16.36 -3.23
C ILE A 245 -29.45 15.83 -4.66
N ILE A 246 -29.12 16.62 -5.69
CA ILE A 246 -29.37 16.30 -7.10
C ILE A 246 -28.39 15.24 -7.64
N ASP A 247 -27.19 15.09 -7.06
CA ASP A 247 -26.19 14.11 -7.53
C ASP A 247 -26.48 12.69 -7.03
N ASP A 248 -27.18 12.53 -5.90
CA ASP A 248 -27.51 11.20 -5.34
C ASP A 248 -28.66 10.53 -6.11
N LYS A 249 -29.71 11.29 -6.45
CA LYS A 249 -30.80 10.83 -7.34
C LYS A 249 -30.29 10.40 -8.71
N ARG A 250 -29.32 11.13 -9.28
CA ARG A 250 -28.67 10.75 -10.56
C ARG A 250 -27.88 9.45 -10.43
N THR A 251 -27.22 9.21 -9.29
CA THR A 251 -26.53 7.94 -9.07
C THR A 251 -27.48 6.77 -8.83
N PHE A 252 -28.60 6.97 -8.13
CA PHE A 252 -29.62 5.95 -7.93
C PHE A 252 -30.24 5.51 -9.27
N ASP A 253 -30.75 6.46 -10.06
CA ASP A 253 -31.41 6.18 -11.35
C ASP A 253 -30.47 5.50 -12.35
N PHE A 254 -29.21 5.95 -12.40
CA PHE A 254 -28.20 5.32 -13.24
C PHE A 254 -27.91 3.87 -12.81
N LYS A 255 -27.88 3.59 -11.50
CA LYS A 255 -27.63 2.24 -10.97
C LYS A 255 -28.79 1.30 -11.28
N ILE A 256 -30.04 1.75 -11.08
CA ILE A 256 -31.24 1.00 -11.46
C ILE A 256 -31.24 0.69 -12.96
N ALA A 257 -31.02 1.69 -13.82
CA ALA A 257 -30.99 1.51 -15.26
C ALA A 257 -29.87 0.54 -15.70
N SER A 258 -28.68 0.66 -15.11
CA SER A 258 -27.56 -0.24 -15.40
C SER A 258 -27.86 -1.69 -15.01
N ILE A 259 -28.55 -1.91 -13.89
CA ILE A 259 -28.97 -3.24 -13.44
C ILE A 259 -30.04 -3.80 -14.39
N ALA A 260 -31.07 -3.01 -14.70
CA ALA A 260 -32.14 -3.41 -15.62
C ALA A 260 -31.59 -3.81 -16.99
N ILE A 261 -30.65 -3.04 -17.56
CA ILE A 261 -29.98 -3.37 -18.83
C ILE A 261 -29.16 -4.66 -18.74
N SER A 262 -28.51 -4.93 -17.60
CA SER A 262 -27.72 -6.14 -17.43
C SER A 262 -28.62 -7.38 -17.36
N LEU A 263 -29.76 -7.25 -16.67
CA LEU A 263 -30.76 -8.32 -16.53
C LEU A 263 -31.51 -8.56 -17.85
N SER A 264 -31.93 -7.52 -18.58
CA SER A 264 -32.65 -7.66 -19.85
C SER A 264 -31.81 -8.26 -20.97
N LYS A 265 -30.48 -8.18 -20.86
CA LYS A 265 -29.52 -8.80 -21.79
C LYS A 265 -29.04 -10.18 -21.31
N GLU A 266 -29.63 -10.73 -20.26
CA GLU A 266 -29.24 -12.03 -19.66
C GLU A 266 -27.76 -12.11 -19.22
N LEU A 267 -27.11 -10.97 -18.98
CA LEU A 267 -25.69 -10.91 -18.60
C LEU A 267 -25.45 -11.21 -17.12
N GLY A 268 -26.53 -11.36 -16.34
CA GLY A 268 -26.49 -11.39 -14.88
C GLY A 268 -26.04 -10.05 -14.27
N ILE A 269 -26.21 -9.91 -12.96
CA ILE A 269 -25.71 -8.73 -12.24
C ILE A 269 -24.26 -8.91 -11.81
N SER A 270 -23.45 -7.87 -12.02
CA SER A 270 -22.07 -7.83 -11.56
C SER A 270 -21.98 -7.84 -10.02
N LYS A 271 -20.82 -8.23 -9.49
CA LYS A 271 -20.56 -8.20 -8.03
C LYS A 271 -20.78 -6.81 -7.41
N THR A 272 -20.48 -5.74 -8.15
CA THR A 272 -20.68 -4.36 -7.68
C THR A 272 -22.15 -3.98 -7.65
N GLN A 273 -22.92 -4.36 -8.66
CA GLN A 273 -24.38 -4.16 -8.69
C GLN A 273 -25.07 -4.95 -7.58
N LYS A 274 -24.65 -6.20 -7.35
CA LYS A 274 -25.17 -7.04 -6.26
C LYS A 274 -24.95 -6.41 -4.90
N LYS A 275 -23.73 -5.95 -4.61
CA LYS A 275 -23.41 -5.24 -3.36
C LYS A 275 -24.23 -3.97 -3.17
N TRP A 276 -24.49 -3.25 -4.25
CA TRP A 276 -25.31 -2.05 -4.21
C TRP A 276 -26.77 -2.37 -3.91
N LEU A 277 -27.36 -3.41 -4.54
CA LEU A 277 -28.72 -3.86 -4.21
C LEU A 277 -28.83 -4.33 -2.76
N GLN A 278 -27.84 -5.08 -2.26
CA GLN A 278 -27.80 -5.51 -0.86
C GLN A 278 -27.74 -4.33 0.11
N PHE A 279 -26.97 -3.30 -0.22
CA PHE A 279 -26.92 -2.08 0.57
C PHE A 279 -28.27 -1.37 0.59
N GLN A 280 -28.94 -1.21 -0.56
CA GLN A 280 -30.28 -0.64 -0.62
C GLN A 280 -31.29 -1.49 0.17
N ALA A 281 -31.17 -2.82 0.14
CA ALA A 281 -32.07 -3.73 0.84
C ALA A 281 -31.95 -3.55 2.35
N ASN A 282 -30.72 -3.47 2.85
CA ASN A 282 -30.46 -3.20 4.26
C ASN A 282 -31.00 -1.84 4.68
N LEU A 283 -30.74 -0.78 3.90
CA LEU A 283 -31.26 0.56 4.19
C LEU A 283 -32.80 0.58 4.25
N PHE A 284 -33.46 -0.11 3.32
CA PHE A 284 -34.91 -0.17 3.28
C PHE A 284 -35.51 -0.94 4.46
N LEU A 285 -34.84 -1.99 4.93
CA LEU A 285 -35.24 -2.76 6.12
C LEU A 285 -35.01 -1.97 7.40
N GLU A 286 -33.91 -1.20 7.49
CA GLU A 286 -33.56 -0.39 8.65
C GLU A 286 -34.45 0.85 8.77
N ASN A 287 -34.70 1.56 7.67
CA ASN A 287 -35.51 2.77 7.68
C ASN A 287 -36.28 2.99 6.37
N LYS A 288 -37.40 2.27 6.23
CA LYS A 288 -38.31 2.39 5.07
C LYS A 288 -38.78 3.82 4.78
N LYS A 289 -38.85 4.69 5.79
CA LYS A 289 -39.34 6.07 5.64
C LYS A 289 -38.39 6.95 4.83
N ASP A 290 -37.13 6.53 4.67
CA ASP A 290 -36.11 7.30 3.94
C ASP A 290 -36.21 7.11 2.43
N PHE A 291 -37.01 6.14 1.96
CA PHE A 291 -37.25 5.92 0.54
C PHE A 291 -38.49 6.69 0.09
N SER A 292 -38.36 7.48 -0.97
CA SER A 292 -39.52 8.04 -1.64
C SER A 292 -40.32 6.94 -2.35
N GLU A 293 -41.64 7.12 -2.49
CA GLU A 293 -42.50 6.16 -3.20
C GLU A 293 -41.98 5.84 -4.61
N ILE A 294 -41.40 6.84 -5.29
CA ILE A 294 -40.82 6.69 -6.62
C ILE A 294 -39.60 5.76 -6.61
N GLU A 295 -38.75 5.83 -5.59
CA GLU A 295 -37.57 4.94 -5.46
C GLU A 295 -38.00 3.50 -5.18
N ILE A 296 -39.03 3.32 -4.35
CA ILE A 296 -39.61 2.01 -4.08
C ILE A 296 -40.16 1.40 -5.38
N ILE A 297 -40.95 2.15 -6.15
CA ILE A 297 -41.48 1.71 -7.45
C ILE A 297 -40.35 1.30 -8.41
N LYS A 298 -39.27 2.10 -8.47
CA LYS A 298 -38.11 1.81 -9.32
C LYS A 298 -37.37 0.53 -8.89
N LEU A 299 -37.19 0.31 -7.59
CA LEU A 299 -36.57 -0.90 -7.07
C LEU A 299 -37.47 -2.12 -7.29
N ASP A 300 -38.78 -1.98 -7.07
CA ASP A 300 -39.75 -3.05 -7.28
C ASP A 300 -39.87 -3.45 -8.74
N SER A 301 -39.64 -2.52 -9.68
CA SER A 301 -39.57 -2.84 -11.10
C SER A 301 -38.47 -3.85 -11.45
N LEU A 302 -37.41 -3.95 -10.63
CA LEU A 302 -36.35 -4.93 -10.82
C LEU A 302 -36.77 -6.35 -10.39
N ASN A 303 -37.81 -6.51 -9.56
CA ASN A 303 -38.25 -7.83 -9.07
C ASN A 303 -38.63 -8.78 -10.19
N VAL A 304 -39.32 -8.25 -11.22
CA VAL A 304 -39.72 -9.01 -12.40
C VAL A 304 -38.50 -9.53 -13.15
N LEU A 305 -37.47 -8.70 -13.31
CA LEU A 305 -36.23 -9.05 -14.00
C LEU A 305 -35.31 -9.97 -13.18
N LEU A 306 -35.37 -9.88 -11.85
CA LEU A 306 -34.59 -10.70 -10.94
C LEU A 306 -35.22 -12.08 -10.70
N GLY A 307 -36.52 -12.24 -10.95
CA GLY A 307 -37.30 -13.43 -10.59
C GLY A 307 -37.49 -13.63 -9.08
N LYS A 308 -37.15 -12.62 -8.27
CA LYS A 308 -37.27 -12.58 -6.81
C LYS A 308 -37.29 -11.14 -6.31
N LYS A 309 -37.63 -10.92 -5.04
CA LYS A 309 -37.58 -9.57 -4.46
C LYS A 309 -36.14 -9.07 -4.40
N TRP A 310 -35.93 -7.80 -4.73
CA TRP A 310 -34.63 -7.13 -4.70
C TRP A 310 -34.06 -7.08 -3.27
N THR A 311 -34.91 -7.18 -2.25
CA THR A 311 -34.55 -7.35 -0.84
C THR A 311 -33.89 -8.69 -0.53
N ASP A 312 -34.05 -9.70 -1.39
CA ASP A 312 -33.60 -11.08 -1.18
C ASP A 312 -32.34 -11.41 -2.01
N VAL A 313 -31.68 -10.39 -2.59
CA VAL A 313 -30.58 -10.53 -3.58
C VAL A 313 -29.24 -10.93 -2.98
#